data_AF-A0A9P7S3P5-F1
#
_entry.id   AF-A0A9P7S3P5-F1
#
_cell.length_a   1.000
_cell.length_b   1.000
_cell.length_c   1.000
_cell.angle_alpha   90.00
_cell.angle_beta   90.00
_cell.angle_gamma   90.00
#
_symmetry.space_group_name_H-M   'P 1'
#
loop_
_entity.id
_entity.type
_entity.pdbx_description
1 polymer ?
#
loop_
_entity_poly.entity_id
_entity_poly.type
_entity_poly.pdbx_seq_one_letter_code
_entity_poly.pdbx_strand_id
1 'polypeptide(L)'
;MGARATRVTLYGIIIGLAICVNAIAVVIIDDLEEAIDAFTNFGIPLPGFGSGVRFGIVACVVGFLTWVWTSVLMAWNDKPYSEGGLALSLTHFISFIVMSLIWFAIAIMHFVETAVPCQGSTFEFDGDYVVYSSPSWCGETSVVGALSLVISILSGATALFILVSSRKVGGLQTKLVARDGEINLREMKHATRVRIALYCLILVFGLAINAMTPFATIVTIVATVEDIKVSNGADSK
;
A
#
# COMPACT_ATOMS: atom_id res chain seq x y z
N MET A 1 -5.03 -30.97 12.28
CA MET A 1 -3.72 -30.52 11.77
C MET A 1 -3.81 -29.70 10.48
N GLY A 2 -4.75 -29.96 9.55
CA GLY A 2 -4.83 -29.26 8.25
C GLY A 2 -4.88 -27.73 8.31
N ALA A 3 -5.70 -27.13 9.18
CA ALA A 3 -5.86 -25.67 9.23
C ALA A 3 -4.59 -24.88 9.57
N ARG A 4 -3.65 -25.47 10.31
CA ARG A 4 -2.38 -24.82 10.67
C ARG A 4 -1.41 -24.83 9.49
N ALA A 5 -1.33 -25.94 8.76
CA ALA A 5 -0.51 -26.07 7.56
C ALA A 5 -1.00 -25.11 6.46
N THR A 6 -2.31 -25.03 6.22
CA THR A 6 -2.89 -24.10 5.22
C THR A 6 -2.55 -22.65 5.54
N ARG A 7 -2.59 -22.23 6.82
CA ARG A 7 -2.21 -20.87 7.21
C ARG A 7 -0.73 -20.60 6.96
N VAL A 8 0.15 -21.51 7.33
CA VAL A 8 1.60 -21.36 7.12
C VAL A 8 1.94 -21.28 5.63
N THR A 9 1.33 -22.13 4.80
CA THR A 9 1.50 -22.08 3.34
C THR A 9 0.96 -20.78 2.75
N LEU A 10 -0.22 -20.33 3.18
CA LEU A 10 -0.79 -19.06 2.73
C LEU A 10 0.12 -17.89 3.11
N TYR A 11 0.59 -17.81 4.36
CA TYR A 11 1.53 -16.77 4.78
C TYR A 11 2.83 -16.84 3.97
N GLY A 12 3.38 -18.04 3.74
CA GLY A 12 4.59 -18.23 2.94
C GLY A 12 4.45 -17.76 1.49
N ILE A 13 3.33 -18.08 0.82
CA ILE A 13 3.05 -17.63 -0.55
C ILE A 13 2.93 -16.10 -0.59
N ILE A 14 2.19 -15.53 0.37
CA ILE A 14 2.02 -14.08 0.44
C ILE A 14 3.36 -13.39 0.73
N ILE A 15 4.22 -13.96 1.60
CA ILE A 15 5.59 -13.46 1.86
C ILE A 15 6.45 -13.53 0.61
N GLY A 16 6.46 -14.66 -0.10
CA GLY A 16 7.21 -14.83 -1.33
C GLY A 16 6.80 -13.81 -2.39
N LEU A 17 5.49 -13.63 -2.61
CA LEU A 17 4.98 -12.66 -3.58
C LEU A 17 5.36 -11.21 -3.20
N ALA A 18 5.25 -10.84 -1.92
CA ALA A 18 5.61 -9.50 -1.48
C ALA A 18 7.10 -9.20 -1.68
N ILE A 19 7.98 -10.17 -1.37
CA ILE A 19 9.43 -10.03 -1.61
C ILE A 19 9.72 -9.92 -3.10
N CYS A 20 9.13 -10.76 -3.94
CA CYS A 20 9.31 -10.70 -5.39
C CYS A 20 8.90 -9.35 -5.96
N VAL A 21 7.73 -8.84 -5.56
CA VAL A 21 7.21 -7.55 -6.04
C VAL A 21 8.11 -6.39 -5.59
N ASN A 22 8.61 -6.40 -4.36
CA ASN A 22 9.52 -5.35 -3.88
C ASN A 22 10.91 -5.45 -4.53
N ALA A 23 11.43 -6.66 -4.77
CA ALA A 23 12.69 -6.83 -5.49
C ALA A 23 12.59 -6.31 -6.92
N ILE A 24 11.48 -6.58 -7.61
CA ILE A 24 11.18 -6.03 -8.93
C ILE A 24 11.10 -4.49 -8.85
N ALA A 25 10.43 -3.93 -7.84
CA ALA A 25 10.35 -2.49 -7.65
C ALA A 25 11.73 -1.84 -7.46
N VAL A 26 12.62 -2.44 -6.66
CA VAL A 26 13.99 -1.93 -6.46
C VAL A 26 14.79 -1.94 -7.75
N VAL A 27 14.76 -3.05 -8.51
CA VAL A 27 15.44 -3.12 -9.80
C VAL A 27 14.92 -2.06 -10.77
N ILE A 28 13.60 -1.85 -10.81
CA ILE A 28 13.00 -0.79 -11.64
C ILE A 28 13.46 0.60 -11.19
N ILE A 29 13.63 0.84 -9.90
CA ILE A 29 14.08 2.15 -9.38
C ILE A 29 15.51 2.44 -9.83
N ASP A 30 16.42 1.45 -9.73
CA ASP A 30 17.81 1.63 -10.18
C ASP A 30 17.87 1.91 -11.69
N ASP A 31 17.14 1.14 -12.50
CA ASP A 31 17.04 1.36 -13.94
C ASP A 31 16.36 2.71 -14.29
N LEU A 32 15.42 3.15 -13.45
CA LEU A 32 14.69 4.41 -13.64
C LEU A 32 15.57 5.62 -13.29
N GLU A 33 16.41 5.54 -12.26
CA GLU A 33 17.34 6.62 -11.90
C GLU A 33 18.36 6.83 -13.03
N GLU A 34 18.90 5.75 -13.61
CA GLU A 34 19.78 5.82 -14.78
C GLU A 34 19.06 6.40 -16.01
N ALA A 35 17.80 6.02 -16.24
CA ALA A 35 16.99 6.58 -17.31
C ALA A 35 16.69 8.07 -17.09
N ILE A 36 16.34 8.49 -15.87
CA ILE A 36 16.11 9.89 -15.51
C ILE A 36 17.39 10.69 -15.75
N ASP A 37 18.54 10.22 -15.28
CA ASP A 37 19.83 10.89 -15.50
C ASP A 37 20.14 11.02 -17.00
N ALA A 38 19.85 9.99 -17.80
CA ALA A 38 19.99 10.06 -19.25
C ALA A 38 19.09 11.15 -19.86
N PHE A 39 17.80 11.22 -19.51
CA PHE A 39 16.88 12.25 -19.99
C PHE A 39 17.29 13.66 -19.57
N THR A 40 17.75 13.81 -18.33
CA THR A 40 18.20 15.10 -17.79
C THR A 40 19.44 15.60 -18.54
N ASN A 41 20.35 14.70 -18.92
CA ASN A 41 21.51 15.01 -19.76
C ASN A 41 21.15 15.40 -21.21
N PHE A 42 19.99 14.97 -21.71
CA PHE A 42 19.46 15.42 -23.01
C PHE A 42 18.80 16.81 -22.97
N GLY A 43 18.76 17.47 -21.80
CA GLY A 43 18.16 18.80 -21.66
C GLY A 43 16.65 18.82 -21.81
N ILE A 44 15.99 17.66 -21.75
CA ILE A 44 14.53 17.56 -21.77
C ILE A 44 14.05 17.70 -20.32
N PRO A 45 13.47 18.85 -19.92
CA PRO A 45 12.79 18.91 -18.64
C PRO A 45 11.64 17.90 -18.70
N LEU A 46 11.59 16.97 -17.75
CA LEU A 46 10.44 16.09 -17.54
C LEU A 46 9.56 16.71 -16.43
N PRO A 47 8.75 17.74 -16.71
CA PRO A 47 7.85 18.30 -15.73
C PRO A 47 6.85 17.21 -15.31
N GLY A 48 6.90 16.83 -14.04
CA GLY A 48 5.97 15.87 -13.43
C GLY A 48 6.59 14.55 -12.97
N PHE A 49 7.60 14.00 -13.66
CA PHE A 49 8.14 12.68 -13.29
C PHE A 49 8.68 12.58 -11.85
N GLY A 50 9.13 13.70 -11.28
CA GLY A 50 9.77 13.71 -9.96
C GLY A 50 8.86 13.40 -8.77
N SER A 51 7.66 13.99 -8.67
CA SER A 51 6.85 13.87 -7.46
C SER A 51 6.04 12.58 -7.40
N GLY A 52 5.37 12.20 -8.50
CA GLY A 52 4.52 11.01 -8.55
C GLY A 52 5.27 9.71 -8.28
N VAL A 53 6.43 9.55 -8.92
CA VAL A 53 7.30 8.37 -8.73
C VAL A 53 7.74 8.28 -7.26
N ARG A 54 8.18 9.40 -6.67
CA ARG A 54 8.59 9.43 -5.24
C ARG A 54 7.45 9.02 -4.32
N PHE A 55 6.23 9.51 -4.56
CA PHE A 55 5.07 9.13 -3.74
C PHE A 55 4.65 7.68 -3.97
N GLY A 56 4.74 7.17 -5.19
CA GLY A 56 4.54 5.75 -5.49
C GLY A 56 5.52 4.85 -4.73
N ILE A 57 6.81 5.20 -4.69
CA ILE A 57 7.83 4.48 -3.92
C ILE A 57 7.50 4.50 -2.42
N VAL A 58 7.14 5.67 -1.88
CA VAL A 58 6.72 5.80 -0.46
C VAL A 58 5.52 4.89 -0.18
N ALA A 59 4.50 4.89 -1.05
CA ALA A 59 3.33 4.04 -0.90
C ALA A 59 3.67 2.55 -0.95
N CYS A 60 4.60 2.13 -1.81
CA CYS A 60 5.09 0.74 -1.88
C CYS A 60 5.82 0.32 -0.59
N VAL A 61 6.76 1.13 -0.11
CA VAL A 61 7.52 0.82 1.10
C VAL A 61 6.58 0.74 2.30
N VAL A 62 5.67 1.72 2.45
CA VAL A 62 4.67 1.71 3.52
C VAL A 62 3.68 0.56 3.36
N GLY A 63 3.31 0.21 2.13
CA GLY A 63 2.53 -0.98 1.77
C GLY A 63 3.17 -2.27 2.27
N PHE A 64 4.45 -2.45 1.99
CA PHE A 64 5.25 -3.59 2.46
C PHE A 64 5.34 -3.64 3.99
N LEU A 65 5.67 -2.52 4.64
CA LEU A 65 5.76 -2.44 6.11
C LEU A 65 4.42 -2.73 6.78
N THR A 66 3.34 -2.13 6.26
CA THR A 66 1.94 -2.40 6.69
C THR A 66 1.63 -3.89 6.61
N TRP A 67 2.05 -4.52 5.52
CA TRP A 67 1.81 -5.92 5.26
C TRP A 67 2.60 -6.85 6.21
N VAL A 68 3.90 -6.59 6.43
CA VAL A 68 4.72 -7.31 7.43
C VAL A 68 4.12 -7.15 8.81
N TRP A 69 3.81 -5.91 9.21
CA TRP A 69 3.31 -5.60 10.54
C TRP A 69 1.95 -6.24 10.82
N THR A 70 1.01 -6.15 9.88
CA THR A 70 -0.32 -6.75 10.00
C THR A 70 -0.23 -8.29 10.08
N SER A 71 0.71 -8.89 9.36
CA SER A 71 0.98 -10.33 9.43
C SER A 71 1.50 -10.75 10.82
N VAL A 72 2.42 -9.97 11.40
CA VAL A 72 2.91 -10.19 12.77
C VAL A 72 1.75 -10.09 13.77
N LEU A 73 0.96 -9.02 13.71
CA LEU A 73 -0.20 -8.85 14.60
C LEU A 73 -1.18 -10.01 14.47
N MET A 74 -1.46 -10.48 13.24
CA MET A 74 -2.35 -11.61 13.03
C MET A 74 -1.83 -12.89 13.67
N ALA A 75 -0.53 -13.18 13.55
CA ALA A 75 0.10 -14.34 14.15
C ALA A 75 0.06 -14.34 15.70
N TRP A 76 0.12 -13.14 16.31
CA TRP A 76 -0.01 -12.99 17.75
C TRP A 76 -1.46 -13.00 18.25
N ASN A 77 -2.42 -12.59 17.42
CA ASN A 77 -3.85 -12.72 17.72
C ASN A 77 -4.31 -14.19 17.85
N ASP A 78 -3.62 -15.13 17.19
CA ASP A 78 -3.86 -16.58 17.31
C ASP A 78 -3.26 -17.22 18.58
N LYS A 79 -2.50 -16.48 19.40
CA LYS A 79 -1.82 -16.99 20.61
C LYS A 79 -2.39 -16.39 21.90
N PRO A 80 -3.58 -16.86 22.34
CA PRO A 80 -4.32 -16.28 23.46
C PRO A 80 -3.59 -16.33 24.80
N TYR A 81 -2.77 -17.36 25.01
CA TYR A 81 -2.06 -17.60 26.26
C TYR A 81 -0.66 -16.98 26.30
N SER A 82 -0.26 -16.26 25.25
CA SER A 82 1.06 -15.65 25.24
C SER A 82 1.18 -14.54 26.29
N GLU A 83 2.32 -14.47 26.97
CA GLU A 83 2.62 -13.40 27.93
C GLU A 83 3.21 -12.14 27.28
N GLY A 84 3.52 -12.21 25.99
CA GLY A 84 4.11 -11.09 25.26
C GLY A 84 3.15 -9.92 25.09
N GLY A 85 3.68 -8.69 25.16
CA GLY A 85 2.92 -7.45 24.96
C GLY A 85 2.23 -7.34 23.59
N LEU A 86 2.68 -8.10 22.58
CA LEU A 86 2.04 -8.17 21.26
C LEU A 86 0.63 -8.79 21.29
N ALA A 87 0.28 -9.58 22.32
CA ALA A 87 -1.06 -10.14 22.47
C ALA A 87 -2.06 -9.18 23.19
N LEU A 88 -1.59 -8.00 23.62
CA LEU A 88 -2.43 -7.01 24.29
C LEU A 88 -3.31 -6.28 23.27
N SER A 89 -4.59 -6.09 23.61
CA SER A 89 -5.51 -5.34 22.75
C SER A 89 -5.04 -3.89 22.51
N LEU A 90 -4.34 -3.28 23.47
CA LEU A 90 -3.68 -1.98 23.32
C LEU A 90 -2.71 -1.94 22.13
N THR A 91 -1.85 -2.94 21.98
CA THR A 91 -0.83 -2.98 20.92
C THR A 91 -1.46 -3.00 19.54
N HIS A 92 -2.51 -3.80 19.37
CA HIS A 92 -3.28 -3.83 18.13
C HIS A 92 -4.01 -2.50 17.91
N PHE A 93 -4.66 -1.94 18.93
CA PHE A 93 -5.35 -0.65 18.83
C PHE A 93 -4.43 0.47 18.36
N ILE A 94 -3.27 0.66 19.03
CA ILE A 94 -2.29 1.69 18.68
C ILE A 94 -1.79 1.48 17.25
N SER A 95 -1.46 0.24 16.90
CA SER A 95 -0.99 -0.11 15.55
C SER A 95 -1.96 0.34 14.46
N PHE A 96 -3.25 0.00 14.60
CA PHE A 96 -4.25 0.33 13.58
C PHE A 96 -4.62 1.81 13.55
N ILE A 97 -4.52 2.55 14.68
CA ILE A 97 -4.66 4.01 14.68
C ILE A 97 -3.51 4.66 13.90
N VAL A 98 -2.27 4.30 14.23
CA VAL A 98 -1.09 4.85 13.55
C VAL A 98 -1.15 4.54 12.05
N MET A 99 -1.49 3.31 11.70
CA MET A 99 -1.64 2.88 10.31
C MET A 99 -2.76 3.65 9.60
N SER A 100 -3.90 3.87 10.25
CA SER A 100 -5.00 4.67 9.70
C SER A 100 -4.55 6.09 9.35
N LEU A 101 -3.80 6.75 10.24
CA LEU A 101 -3.29 8.10 10.03
C LEU A 101 -2.24 8.16 8.90
N ILE A 102 -1.31 7.20 8.85
CA ILE A 102 -0.29 7.13 7.80
C ILE A 102 -0.95 6.96 6.42
N TRP A 103 -1.87 6.01 6.28
CA TRP A 103 -2.57 5.78 5.01
C TRP A 103 -3.49 6.94 4.61
N PHE A 104 -4.05 7.67 5.58
CA PHE A 104 -4.81 8.88 5.31
C PHE A 104 -3.91 9.98 4.73
N ALA A 105 -2.71 10.19 5.30
CA ALA A 105 -1.74 11.12 4.77
C ALA A 105 -1.30 10.74 3.35
N ILE A 106 -1.04 9.46 3.09
CA ILE A 106 -0.70 8.95 1.74
C ILE A 106 -1.84 9.20 0.75
N ALA A 107 -3.09 8.95 1.15
CA ALA A 107 -4.25 9.26 0.30
C ALA A 107 -4.31 10.74 -0.07
N ILE A 108 -4.12 11.65 0.90
CA ILE A 108 -4.07 13.10 0.64
C ILE A 108 -2.92 13.43 -0.31
N MET A 109 -1.72 12.91 -0.09
CA MET A 109 -0.56 13.15 -0.97
C MET A 109 -0.89 12.77 -2.41
N HIS A 110 -1.44 11.59 -2.65
CA HIS A 110 -1.83 11.17 -4.00
C HIS A 110 -2.96 12.02 -4.58
N PHE A 111 -4.01 12.35 -3.81
CA PHE A 111 -5.09 13.17 -4.34
C PHE A 111 -4.66 14.60 -4.67
N VAL A 112 -3.76 15.19 -3.89
CA VAL A 112 -3.18 16.50 -4.23
C VAL A 112 -2.40 16.42 -5.53
N GLU A 113 -1.62 15.36 -5.72
CA GLU A 113 -0.84 15.16 -6.94
C GLU A 113 -1.70 14.84 -8.16
N THR A 114 -2.86 14.16 -8.02
CA THR A 114 -3.75 13.88 -9.16
C THR A 114 -4.21 15.13 -9.89
N ALA A 115 -4.27 16.28 -9.24
CA ALA A 115 -4.72 17.52 -9.87
C ALA A 115 -3.84 17.92 -11.07
N VAL A 116 -2.52 17.67 -11.01
CA VAL A 116 -1.57 18.09 -12.05
C VAL A 116 -1.71 17.27 -13.34
N PRO A 117 -1.55 15.93 -13.34
CA PRO A 117 -1.61 15.13 -14.57
C PRO A 117 -3.03 15.02 -15.13
N CYS A 118 -4.07 15.14 -14.30
CA CYS A 118 -5.46 14.99 -14.75
C CYS A 118 -6.04 16.25 -15.42
N GLN A 119 -5.53 17.45 -15.11
CA GLN A 119 -6.02 18.69 -15.70
C GLN A 119 -5.39 19.03 -17.05
N GLY A 120 -4.34 18.30 -17.46
CA GLY A 120 -3.53 18.62 -18.61
C GLY A 120 -2.65 19.83 -18.29
N SER A 121 -1.35 19.61 -18.15
CA SER A 121 -0.40 20.70 -17.96
C SER A 121 0.07 21.18 -19.34
N THR A 122 -0.15 22.46 -19.63
CA THR A 122 0.45 23.14 -20.79
C THR A 122 1.83 23.66 -20.41
N PHE A 123 2.86 23.28 -21.16
CA PHE A 123 4.18 23.86 -21.03
C PHE A 123 4.66 24.38 -22.39
N GLU A 124 5.34 25.51 -22.34
CA GLU A 124 5.97 26.11 -23.51
C GLU A 124 7.34 25.46 -23.71
N PHE A 125 7.54 24.82 -24.86
CA PHE A 125 8.81 24.24 -25.28
C PHE A 125 9.13 24.76 -26.67
N ASP A 126 10.28 25.44 -26.81
CA ASP A 126 10.72 26.07 -28.07
C ASP A 126 9.70 27.05 -28.69
N GLY A 127 8.93 27.75 -27.85
CA GLY A 127 7.91 28.72 -28.27
C GLY A 127 6.54 28.11 -28.64
N ASP A 128 6.41 26.78 -28.63
CA ASP A 128 5.14 26.08 -28.82
C ASP A 128 4.56 25.57 -27.49
N TYR A 129 3.25 25.71 -27.32
CA TYR A 129 2.52 25.18 -26.17
C TYR A 129 2.18 23.71 -26.39
N VAL A 130 2.86 22.82 -25.68
CA VAL A 130 2.55 21.39 -25.67
C VAL A 130 1.61 21.11 -24.51
N VAL A 131 0.42 20.57 -24.81
CA VAL A 131 -0.51 20.05 -23.80
C VAL A 131 -0.05 18.64 -23.46
N TYR A 132 0.46 18.44 -22.26
CA TYR A 132 0.80 17.12 -21.76
C TYR A 132 -0.29 16.63 -20.82
N SER A 133 -1.03 15.64 -21.29
CA SER A 133 -1.91 14.84 -20.48
C SER A 133 -1.37 13.42 -20.52
N SER A 134 -1.12 12.83 -19.36
CA SER A 134 -0.83 11.40 -19.24
C SER A 134 -2.04 10.72 -18.59
N PRO A 135 -2.99 10.20 -19.39
CA PRO A 135 -4.20 9.57 -18.86
C PRO A 135 -3.88 8.38 -17.96
N SER A 136 -2.79 7.66 -18.26
CA SER A 136 -2.33 6.51 -17.47
C SER A 136 -1.92 6.93 -16.06
N TRP A 137 -1.12 7.98 -15.93
CA TRP A 137 -0.61 8.42 -14.63
C TRP A 137 -1.69 9.09 -13.76
N CYS A 138 -2.62 9.83 -14.38
CA CYS A 138 -3.82 10.33 -13.71
C CYS A 138 -4.64 9.17 -13.12
N GLY A 139 -4.90 8.13 -13.92
CA GLY A 139 -5.64 6.94 -13.48
C GLY A 139 -4.94 6.19 -12.36
N GLU A 140 -3.63 5.96 -12.50
CA GLU A 140 -2.83 5.28 -11.49
C GLU A 140 -2.84 6.01 -10.15
N THR A 141 -2.49 7.30 -10.14
CA THR A 141 -2.39 8.10 -8.91
C THR A 141 -3.75 8.16 -8.22
N SER A 142 -4.84 8.24 -8.98
CA SER A 142 -6.22 8.20 -8.47
C SER A 142 -6.55 6.86 -7.81
N VAL A 143 -6.17 5.75 -8.43
CA VAL A 143 -6.41 4.40 -7.86
C VAL A 143 -5.57 4.17 -6.62
N VAL A 144 -4.28 4.53 -6.62
CA VAL A 144 -3.41 4.40 -5.44
C VAL A 144 -3.92 5.27 -4.30
N GLY A 145 -4.36 6.50 -4.58
CA GLY A 145 -5.00 7.38 -3.60
C GLY A 145 -6.28 6.77 -3.01
N ALA A 146 -7.15 6.21 -3.86
CA ALA A 146 -8.38 5.56 -3.43
C ALA A 146 -8.12 4.31 -2.58
N LEU A 147 -7.17 3.45 -2.98
CA LEU A 147 -6.77 2.26 -2.21
C LEU A 147 -6.18 2.66 -0.86
N SER A 148 -5.35 3.69 -0.82
CA SER A 148 -4.79 4.24 0.43
C SER A 148 -5.89 4.71 1.38
N LEU A 149 -6.91 5.39 0.86
CA LEU A 149 -8.06 5.82 1.65
C LEU A 149 -8.86 4.62 2.18
N VAL A 150 -9.08 3.59 1.37
CA VAL A 150 -9.75 2.35 1.79
C VAL A 150 -8.98 1.67 2.92
N ILE A 151 -7.66 1.54 2.81
CA ILE A 151 -6.82 0.95 3.87
C ILE A 151 -6.89 1.80 5.14
N SER A 152 -6.89 3.13 5.02
CA SER A 152 -7.03 4.05 6.15
C SER A 152 -8.35 3.83 6.90
N ILE A 153 -9.47 3.75 6.16
CA ILE A 153 -10.80 3.51 6.72
C ILE A 153 -10.87 2.13 7.38
N LEU A 154 -10.37 1.09 6.72
CA LEU A 154 -10.35 -0.28 7.28
C LEU A 154 -9.51 -0.35 8.55
N SER A 155 -8.36 0.33 8.59
CA SER A 155 -7.50 0.42 9.78
C SER A 155 -8.22 1.15 10.91
N GLY A 156 -8.86 2.29 10.63
CA GLY A 156 -9.66 3.03 11.61
C GLY A 156 -10.84 2.23 12.15
N ALA A 157 -11.57 1.54 11.29
CA ALA A 157 -12.66 0.64 11.67
C ALA A 157 -12.17 -0.52 12.55
N THR A 158 -11.01 -1.07 12.24
CA THR A 158 -10.36 -2.12 13.04
C THR A 158 -9.99 -1.61 14.43
N ALA A 159 -9.38 -0.43 14.53
CA ALA A 159 -9.06 0.20 15.80
C ALA A 159 -10.33 0.47 16.64
N LEU A 160 -11.37 1.04 16.02
CA LEU A 160 -12.64 1.30 16.69
C LEU A 160 -13.29 0.00 17.20
N PHE A 161 -13.27 -1.06 16.39
CA PHE A 161 -13.78 -2.37 16.80
C PHE A 161 -13.00 -2.93 18.00
N ILE A 162 -11.66 -2.81 18.00
CA ILE A 162 -10.83 -3.24 19.14
C ILE A 162 -11.17 -2.43 20.39
N LEU A 163 -11.37 -1.11 20.27
CA LEU A 163 -11.73 -0.24 21.39
C LEU A 163 -13.10 -0.59 21.98
N VAL A 164 -14.11 -0.78 21.13
CA VAL A 164 -15.47 -1.14 21.58
C VAL A 164 -15.49 -2.53 22.20
N SER A 165 -14.78 -3.49 21.61
CA SER A 165 -14.71 -4.86 22.15
C SER A 165 -13.91 -4.92 23.45
N SER A 166 -12.81 -4.16 23.60
CA SER A 166 -12.00 -4.16 24.82
C SER A 166 -12.73 -3.53 26.01
N ARG A 167 -13.55 -2.49 25.78
CA ARG A 167 -14.40 -1.87 26.82
C ARG A 167 -15.36 -2.86 27.49
N LYS A 168 -15.81 -3.89 26.76
CA LYS A 168 -16.70 -4.93 27.32
C LYS A 168 -15.97 -5.95 28.20
N VAL A 169 -14.65 -6.10 28.06
CA VAL A 169 -13.88 -7.21 28.66
C VAL A 169 -12.95 -6.77 29.80
N GLY A 170 -12.81 -5.45 30.01
CA GLY A 170 -11.98 -4.88 31.09
C GLY A 170 -10.94 -3.86 30.62
N GLY A 171 -11.05 -3.35 29.39
CA GLY A 171 -10.21 -2.30 28.84
C GLY A 171 -9.06 -2.82 27.96
N LEU A 172 -8.24 -1.89 27.45
CA LEU A 172 -7.18 -2.16 26.47
C LEU A 172 -5.97 -2.92 27.03
N GLN A 173 -5.79 -2.92 28.37
CA GLN A 173 -4.74 -3.68 29.03
C GLN A 173 -5.07 -5.19 29.12
N THR A 174 -6.28 -5.58 28.74
CA THR A 174 -6.65 -6.99 28.72
C THR A 174 -6.05 -7.70 27.51
N LYS A 175 -5.55 -8.92 27.73
CA LYS A 175 -5.16 -9.84 26.67
C LYS A 175 -6.40 -10.22 25.87
N LEU A 176 -6.24 -10.34 24.55
CA LEU A 176 -7.34 -10.49 23.60
C LEU A 176 -8.24 -11.74 23.81
N VAL A 177 -7.80 -12.70 24.63
CA VAL A 177 -8.50 -14.00 24.86
C VAL A 177 -8.27 -14.55 26.29
N ALA A 178 -7.52 -13.88 27.18
CA ALA A 178 -7.15 -14.50 28.47
C ALA A 178 -8.21 -14.36 29.58
N ARG A 179 -9.44 -13.95 29.26
CA ARG A 179 -10.55 -13.86 30.24
C ARG A 179 -11.66 -14.86 29.93
N ASP A 180 -11.28 -16.02 29.40
CA ASP A 180 -12.16 -17.12 28.97
C ASP A 180 -12.46 -18.13 30.09
N GLY A 181 -12.65 -17.66 31.32
CA GLY A 181 -13.15 -18.49 32.42
C GLY A 181 -14.68 -18.53 32.50
N GLU A 182 -15.35 -17.43 32.16
CA GLU A 182 -16.80 -17.27 32.42
C GLU A 182 -17.56 -16.52 31.31
N ILE A 183 -16.88 -16.03 30.27
CA ILE A 183 -17.52 -15.25 29.20
C ILE A 183 -17.89 -16.19 28.05
N ASN A 184 -19.14 -16.05 27.58
CA ASN A 184 -19.78 -16.80 26.51
C ASN A 184 -18.82 -17.06 25.31
N LEU A 185 -18.25 -18.27 25.22
CA LEU A 185 -17.25 -18.69 24.21
C LEU A 185 -17.66 -18.35 22.76
N ARG A 186 -18.98 -18.28 22.52
CA ARG A 186 -19.59 -17.96 21.23
C ARG A 186 -19.33 -16.51 20.79
N GLU A 187 -19.43 -15.53 21.70
CA GLU A 187 -19.24 -14.10 21.35
C GLU A 187 -17.78 -13.79 21.02
N MET A 188 -16.83 -14.37 21.76
CA MET A 188 -15.40 -14.16 21.51
C MET A 188 -14.92 -14.78 20.20
N LYS A 189 -15.53 -15.91 19.81
CA LYS A 189 -15.32 -16.51 18.49
C LYS A 189 -15.77 -15.58 17.36
N HIS A 190 -16.85 -14.83 17.56
CA HIS A 190 -17.32 -13.87 16.55
C HIS A 190 -16.39 -12.66 16.44
N ALA A 191 -16.01 -12.04 17.56
CA ALA A 191 -15.12 -10.87 17.54
C ALA A 191 -13.75 -11.20 16.91
N THR A 192 -13.20 -12.36 17.22
CA THR A 192 -11.92 -12.83 16.65
C THR A 192 -12.03 -13.03 15.13
N ARG A 193 -13.14 -13.61 14.65
CA ARG A 193 -13.39 -13.79 13.21
C ARG A 193 -13.48 -12.45 12.47
N VAL A 194 -14.18 -11.48 13.03
CA VAL A 194 -14.31 -10.13 12.45
C VAL A 194 -12.94 -9.46 12.36
N ARG A 195 -12.12 -9.51 13.43
CA ARG A 195 -10.76 -8.96 13.39
C ARG A 195 -9.90 -9.61 12.31
N ILE A 196 -9.90 -10.94 12.22
CA ILE A 196 -9.13 -11.66 11.20
C ILE A 196 -9.59 -11.26 9.80
N ALA A 197 -10.90 -11.15 9.56
CA ALA A 197 -11.42 -10.70 8.27
C ALA A 197 -10.93 -9.29 7.91
N LEU A 198 -10.95 -8.35 8.86
CA LEU A 198 -10.42 -7.00 8.66
C LEU A 198 -8.91 -7.00 8.36
N TYR A 199 -8.13 -7.84 9.03
CA TYR A 199 -6.68 -7.93 8.79
C TYR A 199 -6.42 -8.48 7.38
N CYS A 200 -7.16 -9.51 6.98
CA CYS A 200 -7.06 -10.06 5.63
C CYS A 200 -7.40 -9.01 4.56
N LEU A 201 -8.45 -8.19 4.76
CA LEU A 201 -8.78 -7.12 3.82
C LEU A 201 -7.66 -6.09 3.71
N ILE A 202 -7.11 -5.64 4.85
CA ILE A 202 -5.97 -4.71 4.88
C ILE A 202 -4.76 -5.30 4.13
N LEU A 203 -4.46 -6.58 4.32
CA LEU A 203 -3.37 -7.26 3.62
C LEU A 203 -3.61 -7.34 2.11
N VAL A 204 -4.83 -7.65 1.66
CA VAL A 204 -5.18 -7.72 0.24
C VAL A 204 -5.02 -6.36 -0.43
N PHE A 205 -5.52 -5.30 0.19
CA PHE A 205 -5.39 -3.94 -0.38
C PHE A 205 -3.94 -3.43 -0.32
N GLY A 206 -3.20 -3.70 0.75
CA GLY A 206 -1.77 -3.37 0.83
C GLY A 206 -0.96 -4.10 -0.25
N LEU A 207 -1.27 -5.37 -0.51
CA LEU A 207 -0.66 -6.13 -1.62
C LEU A 207 -1.05 -5.57 -2.99
N ALA A 208 -2.30 -5.14 -3.16
CA ALA A 208 -2.75 -4.53 -4.41
C ALA A 208 -1.97 -3.25 -4.73
N ILE A 209 -1.74 -2.37 -3.74
CA ILE A 209 -0.89 -1.17 -3.92
C ILE A 209 0.53 -1.57 -4.36
N ASN A 210 1.14 -2.52 -3.65
CA ASN A 210 2.48 -2.99 -3.99
C ASN A 210 2.58 -3.60 -5.39
N ALA A 211 1.52 -4.26 -5.89
CA ALA A 211 1.51 -4.84 -7.23
C ALA A 211 1.24 -3.80 -8.32
N MET A 212 0.36 -2.82 -8.05
CA MET A 212 -0.09 -1.85 -9.05
C MET A 212 0.98 -0.82 -9.40
N THR A 213 1.69 -0.27 -8.42
CA THR A 213 2.67 0.80 -8.67
C THR A 213 3.83 0.36 -9.57
N PRO A 214 4.50 -0.79 -9.34
CA PRO A 214 5.55 -1.26 -10.24
C PRO A 214 5.01 -1.59 -11.64
N PHE A 215 3.82 -2.21 -11.71
CA PHE A 215 3.19 -2.55 -12.98
C PHE A 215 2.90 -1.31 -13.83
N ALA A 216 2.30 -0.29 -13.22
CA ALA A 216 1.98 0.96 -13.91
C ALA A 216 3.25 1.75 -14.30
N THR A 217 4.29 1.70 -13.47
CA THR A 217 5.61 2.25 -13.80
C THR A 217 6.19 1.58 -15.05
N ILE A 218 6.20 0.24 -15.11
CA ILE A 218 6.67 -0.51 -16.29
C ILE A 218 5.89 -0.14 -17.54
N VAL A 219 4.55 -0.14 -17.46
CA VAL A 219 3.69 0.18 -18.62
C VAL A 219 3.97 1.60 -19.14
N THR A 220 4.17 2.55 -18.24
CA THR A 220 4.49 3.95 -18.60
C THR A 220 5.86 4.06 -19.27
N ILE A 221 6.88 3.36 -18.76
CA ILE A 221 8.22 3.33 -19.37
C ILE A 221 8.15 2.73 -20.78
N VAL A 222 7.49 1.58 -20.94
CA VAL A 222 7.37 0.90 -22.24
C VAL A 222 6.68 1.79 -23.27
N ALA A 223 5.56 2.41 -22.90
CA ALA A 223 4.85 3.34 -23.79
C ALA A 223 5.74 4.52 -24.21
N THR A 224 6.47 5.11 -23.25
CA THR A 224 7.37 6.25 -23.53
C THR A 224 8.50 5.86 -24.50
N VAL A 225 9.07 4.66 -24.34
CA VAL A 225 10.14 4.16 -25.23
C VAL A 225 9.61 3.90 -26.65
N GLU A 226 8.38 3.41 -26.79
CA GLU A 226 7.76 3.20 -28.10
C GLU A 226 7.51 4.52 -28.83
N ASP A 227 6.99 5.54 -28.15
CA ASP A 227 6.76 6.86 -28.73
C ASP A 227 8.06 7.52 -29.24
N ILE A 228 9.15 7.40 -28.48
CA ILE A 228 10.47 7.92 -28.88
C ILE A 228 10.99 7.23 -30.13
N LYS A 229 10.83 5.90 -30.23
CA LYS A 229 11.26 5.14 -31.43
C LYS A 229 10.48 5.56 -32.68
N VAL A 230 9.18 5.81 -32.53
CA VAL A 230 8.33 6.27 -33.64
C VAL A 230 8.75 7.66 -34.11
N SER A 231 9.03 8.58 -33.18
CA SER A 231 9.49 9.93 -33.50
C SER A 231 10.83 9.92 -34.25
N ASN A 232 11.83 9.18 -33.75
CA ASN A 232 13.15 9.12 -34.38
C ASN A 232 13.14 8.43 -35.76
N GLY A 233 12.19 7.51 -35.99
CA GLY A 233 12.01 6.87 -37.28
C GLY A 233 11.43 7.79 -38.35
N ALA A 234 10.63 8.78 -37.94
CA ALA A 234 9.98 9.74 -38.84
C ALA A 234 10.99 10.73 -39.47
N ASP A 235 12.02 11.13 -38.73
CA ASP A 235 13.03 12.10 -39.20
C ASP A 235 14.10 11.51 -40.14
N SER A 236 14.10 10.18 -40.34
CA SER A 236 15.12 9.48 -41.16
C SER A 236 14.72 9.27 -42.63
N LYS A 237 13.60 9.85 -43.09
CA LYS A 237 13.08 9.73 -44.46
C LYS A 237 12.99 11.09 -45.15
#